data_AF-A0A969RCV4-F1
#
_entry.id   AF-A0A969RCV4-F1
#
_cell.length_a   1.000
_cell.length_b   1.000
_cell.length_c   1.000
_cell.angle_alpha   90.00
_cell.angle_beta   90.00
_cell.angle_gamma   90.00
#
_symmetry.space_group_name_H-M   'P 1'
#
loop_
_entity.id
_entity.type
_entity.pdbx_description
1 polymer ?
#
loop_
_entity_poly.entity_id
_entity_poly.type
_entity_poly.pdbx_seq_one_letter_code
_entity_poly.pdbx_strand_id
1 'polypeptide(L)'
;MPYKLLFVCLGNICRSPSAENIMNHLIQQAGLGDKIICDSAGTSSYHIGSAPDRRMNAAAKLRGIELVGQARQFTTADFAAFDLILAMDRDNYEGICAVDRAGDHRSKVRLMCDFAPVILS
;
A
#
# COMPACT_ATOMS: atom_id res chain seq x y z
N MET A 1 -2.47 -20.21 -3.78
CA MET A 1 -3.09 -19.00 -3.23
C MET A 1 -2.36 -17.79 -3.82
N PRO A 2 -3.05 -16.68 -4.13
CA PRO A 2 -2.41 -15.49 -4.66
C PRO A 2 -1.49 -14.86 -3.61
N TYR A 3 -0.40 -14.25 -4.06
CA TYR A 3 0.51 -13.47 -3.24
C TYR A 3 -0.12 -12.12 -2.91
N LYS A 4 -0.05 -11.70 -1.64
CA LYS A 4 -0.81 -10.56 -1.12
C LYS A 4 0.10 -9.40 -0.75
N LEU A 5 -0.12 -8.26 -1.40
CA LEU A 5 0.60 -7.02 -1.16
C LEU A 5 -0.26 -6.03 -0.40
N LEU A 6 0.30 -5.38 0.62
CA LEU A 6 -0.34 -4.28 1.34
C LEU A 6 0.51 -3.02 1.27
N PHE A 7 -0.06 -1.96 0.72
CA PHE A 7 0.60 -0.65 0.67
C PHE A 7 0.15 0.21 1.86
N VAL A 8 1.10 0.80 2.60
CA VAL A 8 0.76 1.52 3.84
C VAL A 8 1.35 2.92 3.85
N CYS A 9 0.49 3.92 4.04
CA CYS A 9 0.91 5.30 4.29
C CYS A 9 0.32 5.83 5.59
N LEU A 10 0.44 7.12 5.88
CA LEU A 10 -0.16 7.71 7.08
C LEU A 10 -1.70 7.64 7.08
N GLY A 11 -2.34 8.24 6.07
CA GLY A 11 -3.78 8.51 6.07
C GLY A 11 -4.61 7.68 5.09
N ASN A 12 -3.98 6.81 4.30
CA ASN A 12 -4.62 5.95 3.29
C ASN A 12 -5.53 6.67 2.26
N ILE A 13 -5.31 7.95 2.00
CA ILE A 13 -6.05 8.70 0.97
C ILE A 13 -5.19 9.14 -0.22
N CYS A 14 -3.87 9.18 -0.08
CA CYS A 14 -2.98 9.68 -1.15
C CYS A 14 -2.05 8.58 -1.69
N ARG A 15 -0.96 8.30 -0.96
CA ARG A 15 0.17 7.50 -1.46
C ARG A 15 -0.16 6.02 -1.58
N SER A 16 -0.63 5.39 -0.50
CA SER A 16 -0.95 3.96 -0.51
C SER A 16 -2.12 3.57 -1.44
N PRO A 17 -3.25 4.28 -1.52
CA PRO A 17 -4.28 3.92 -2.51
C PRO A 17 -3.82 4.17 -3.95
N SER A 18 -2.93 5.14 -4.17
CA SER A 18 -2.29 5.32 -5.48
C SER A 18 -1.43 4.11 -5.84
N ALA A 19 -0.58 3.65 -4.93
CA ALA A 19 0.27 2.48 -5.14
C ALA A 19 -0.56 1.20 -5.41
N GLU A 20 -1.62 0.98 -4.64
CA GLU A 20 -2.55 -0.14 -4.83
C GLU A 20 -3.19 -0.13 -6.23
N ASN A 21 -3.83 0.98 -6.60
CA ASN A 21 -4.54 1.06 -7.88
C ASN A 21 -3.59 1.00 -9.09
N ILE A 22 -2.40 1.60 -8.98
CA ILE A 22 -1.36 1.47 -10.02
C ILE A 22 -0.87 0.02 -10.12
N MET A 23 -0.61 -0.64 -8.99
CA MET A 23 -0.17 -2.04 -8.99
C MET A 23 -1.26 -2.96 -9.56
N ASN A 24 -2.52 -2.77 -9.19
CA ASN A 24 -3.65 -3.50 -9.76
C ASN A 24 -3.74 -3.31 -11.28
N HIS A 25 -3.57 -2.09 -11.79
CA HIS A 25 -3.53 -1.82 -13.22
C HIS A 25 -2.40 -2.61 -13.93
N LEU A 26 -1.19 -2.60 -13.36
CA LEU A 26 -0.03 -3.33 -13.91
C LEU A 26 -0.22 -4.86 -13.85
N ILE A 27 -0.78 -5.39 -12.75
CA ILE A 27 -1.10 -6.81 -12.59
C ILE A 27 -2.08 -7.27 -13.67
N GLN A 28 -3.12 -6.47 -13.95
CA GLN A 28 -4.09 -6.79 -14.99
C GLN A 28 -3.45 -6.77 -16.38
N GLN A 29 -2.64 -5.75 -16.70
CA GLN A 29 -1.90 -5.69 -17.97
C GLN A 29 -0.95 -6.88 -18.17
N ALA A 30 -0.36 -7.39 -17.09
CA ALA A 30 0.53 -8.55 -17.12
C ALA A 30 -0.20 -9.90 -17.09
N GLY A 31 -1.54 -9.93 -16.96
CA GLY A 31 -2.31 -11.17 -16.85
C GLY A 31 -2.06 -11.94 -15.54
N LEU A 32 -1.75 -11.23 -14.44
CA LEU A 32 -1.37 -11.81 -13.15
C LEU A 32 -2.47 -11.72 -12.08
N GLY A 33 -3.72 -11.38 -12.46
CA GLY A 33 -4.83 -11.15 -11.53
C GLY A 33 -5.13 -12.31 -10.57
N ASP A 34 -4.93 -13.55 -11.01
CA ASP A 34 -5.14 -14.74 -10.18
C ASP A 34 -3.93 -15.07 -9.27
N LYS A 35 -2.81 -14.38 -9.48
CA LYS A 35 -1.54 -14.65 -8.81
C LYS A 35 -1.18 -13.60 -7.76
N ILE A 36 -1.64 -12.36 -7.92
CA ILE A 36 -1.30 -11.26 -7.03
C ILE A 36 -2.56 -10.47 -6.70
N ILE A 37 -2.77 -10.19 -5.42
CA ILE A 37 -3.81 -9.28 -4.96
C ILE A 37 -3.18 -8.15 -4.14
N CYS A 38 -3.77 -6.96 -4.23
CA CYS A 38 -3.30 -5.78 -3.53
C CYS A 38 -4.41 -5.17 -2.69
N ASP A 39 -4.01 -4.51 -1.62
CA ASP A 39 -4.85 -3.65 -0.79
C ASP A 39 -4.00 -2.48 -0.27
N SER A 40 -4.64 -1.49 0.37
CA SER A 40 -3.94 -0.41 1.05
C SER A 40 -4.52 -0.07 2.42
N ALA A 41 -3.66 0.47 3.29
CA ALA A 41 -4.04 0.90 4.63
C ALA A 41 -3.29 2.17 5.08
N GLY A 42 -3.70 2.68 6.24
CA GLY A 42 -3.16 3.86 6.91
C GLY A 42 -2.65 3.53 8.31
N THR A 43 -1.53 4.10 8.74
CA THR A 43 -1.10 3.96 10.15
C THR A 43 -1.98 4.75 11.11
N SER A 44 -2.65 5.80 10.62
CA SER A 44 -3.62 6.61 11.37
C SER A 44 -5.07 6.30 11.00
N SER A 45 -6.01 6.71 11.86
CA SER A 45 -7.45 6.52 11.68
C SER A 45 -8.20 7.77 11.17
N TYR A 46 -7.48 8.86 10.85
CA TYR A 46 -8.10 10.17 10.55
C TYR A 46 -9.10 10.16 9.39
N HIS A 47 -8.92 9.26 8.42
CA HIS A 47 -9.67 9.27 7.17
C HIS A 47 -10.46 7.99 6.93
N ILE A 48 -10.68 7.13 7.93
CA ILE A 48 -11.40 5.86 7.72
C ILE A 48 -12.72 6.10 6.97
N GLY A 49 -12.96 5.30 5.92
CA GLY A 49 -14.13 5.39 5.04
C GLY A 49 -14.03 6.44 3.92
N SER A 50 -13.02 7.33 3.95
CA SER A 50 -12.84 8.36 2.93
C SER A 50 -12.35 7.75 1.62
N ALA A 51 -12.84 8.26 0.50
CA ALA A 51 -12.30 7.95 -0.82
C ALA A 51 -10.87 8.52 -0.98
N PRO A 52 -10.09 8.03 -1.97
CA PRO A 52 -8.81 8.64 -2.33
C PRO A 52 -8.92 10.15 -2.60
N ASP A 53 -7.87 10.89 -2.24
CA ASP A 53 -7.79 12.34 -2.40
C ASP A 53 -8.03 12.72 -3.86
N ARG A 54 -8.90 13.72 -4.07
CA ARG A 54 -9.34 14.15 -5.41
C ARG A 54 -8.18 14.59 -6.30
N ARG A 55 -7.13 15.19 -5.75
CA ARG A 55 -5.96 15.64 -6.51
C ARG A 55 -5.13 14.45 -6.98
N MET A 56 -4.98 13.44 -6.13
CA MET A 56 -4.32 12.19 -6.51
C MET A 56 -5.11 11.46 -7.59
N ASN A 57 -6.44 11.39 -7.45
CA ASN A 57 -7.29 10.77 -8.46
C ASN A 57 -7.22 11.54 -9.80
N ALA A 58 -7.23 12.87 -9.77
CA ALA A 58 -7.06 13.68 -10.99
C ALA A 58 -5.72 13.40 -11.68
N ALA A 59 -4.62 13.29 -10.92
CA ALA A 59 -3.30 12.96 -11.46
C ALA A 59 -3.22 11.52 -12.03
N ALA A 60 -3.89 10.56 -11.40
CA ALA A 60 -3.96 9.18 -11.87
C ALA A 60 -4.80 9.06 -13.17
N LYS A 61 -5.91 9.81 -13.27
CA LYS A 61 -6.77 9.83 -14.46
C LYS A 61 -6.04 10.28 -15.72
N LEU A 62 -5.09 11.21 -15.60
CA LEU A 62 -4.20 11.61 -16.71
C LEU A 62 -3.36 10.45 -17.26
N ARG A 63 -3.22 9.36 -16.50
CA ARG A 63 -2.51 8.12 -16.88
C ARG A 63 -3.47 6.96 -17.16
N GLY A 64 -4.78 7.23 -17.27
CA GLY A 64 -5.79 6.20 -17.53
C GLY A 64 -6.12 5.31 -16.33
N ILE A 65 -5.79 5.75 -15.11
CA ILE A 65 -6.03 5.00 -13.87
C ILE A 65 -7.01 5.77 -13.01
N GLU A 66 -8.09 5.13 -12.57
CA GLU A 66 -8.98 5.67 -11.55
C GLU A 66 -8.60 5.11 -10.18
N LEU A 67 -8.47 5.99 -9.18
CA LEU A 67 -8.23 5.56 -7.81
C LEU A 67 -9.56 5.25 -7.13
N VAL A 68 -9.79 3.97 -6.84
CA VAL A 68 -10.96 3.49 -6.09
C VAL A 68 -10.54 2.98 -4.71
N GLY A 69 -11.52 2.69 -3.85
CA GLY A 69 -11.33 2.17 -2.51
C GLY A 69 -11.78 3.14 -1.42
N GLN A 70 -11.59 2.71 -0.17
CA GLN A 70 -11.91 3.51 1.02
C GLN A 70 -10.79 3.35 2.03
N ALA A 71 -10.39 4.47 2.64
CA ALA A 71 -9.33 4.48 3.62
C ALA A 71 -9.69 3.59 4.82
N ARG A 72 -8.73 2.77 5.27
CA ARG A 72 -8.82 1.95 6.47
C ARG A 72 -7.53 2.03 7.28
N GLN A 73 -7.62 1.68 8.57
CA GLN A 73 -6.45 1.62 9.42
C GLN A 73 -5.75 0.26 9.26
N PHE A 74 -4.42 0.29 9.34
CA PHE A 74 -3.57 -0.89 9.49
C PHE A 74 -3.78 -1.53 10.86
N THR A 75 -3.88 -2.85 10.91
CA THR A 75 -4.15 -3.62 12.14
C THR A 75 -3.21 -4.81 12.27
N THR A 76 -3.17 -5.43 13.46
CA THR A 76 -2.38 -6.66 13.67
C THR A 76 -2.81 -7.81 12.75
N ALA A 77 -4.09 -7.86 12.34
CA ALA A 77 -4.60 -8.87 11.42
C ALA A 77 -3.94 -8.78 10.03
N ASP A 78 -3.47 -7.60 9.62
CA ASP A 78 -2.80 -7.41 8.33
C ASP A 78 -1.48 -8.20 8.26
N PHE A 79 -0.76 -8.38 9.38
CA PHE A 79 0.47 -9.18 9.39
C PHE A 79 0.25 -10.66 9.05
N ALA A 80 -0.90 -11.20 9.45
CA ALA A 80 -1.30 -12.56 9.12
C ALA A 80 -1.90 -12.63 7.70
N ALA A 81 -2.61 -11.58 7.28
CA ALA A 81 -3.32 -11.57 6.01
C ALA A 81 -2.44 -11.32 4.79
N PHE A 82 -1.29 -10.65 4.93
CA PHE A 82 -0.45 -10.25 3.82
C PHE A 82 0.95 -10.90 3.84
N ASP A 83 1.50 -11.10 2.64
CA ASP A 83 2.82 -11.70 2.43
C ASP A 83 3.91 -10.62 2.44
N LEU A 84 3.62 -9.43 1.91
CA LEU A 84 4.52 -8.29 1.86
C LEU A 84 3.78 -6.98 2.18
N ILE A 85 4.32 -6.21 3.11
CA ILE A 85 3.79 -4.93 3.55
C ILE A 85 4.80 -3.84 3.15
N LEU A 86 4.33 -2.86 2.38
CA LEU A 86 5.14 -1.81 1.75
C LEU A 86 4.84 -0.45 2.37
N ALA A 87 5.75 0.01 3.21
CA ALA A 87 5.68 1.33 3.82
C ALA A 87 6.11 2.42 2.83
N MET A 88 5.31 3.49 2.71
CA MET A 88 5.57 4.58 1.75
C MET A 88 6.71 5.51 2.19
N ASP A 89 7.02 5.56 3.48
CA ASP A 89 8.13 6.30 4.05
C ASP A 89 8.59 5.64 5.37
N ARG A 90 9.63 6.20 5.99
CA ARG A 90 10.20 5.70 7.24
C ARG A 90 9.24 5.83 8.43
N ASP A 91 8.49 6.92 8.52
CA ASP A 91 7.51 7.12 9.59
C ASP A 91 6.38 6.07 9.50
N ASN A 92 5.98 5.69 8.29
CA ASN A 92 5.00 4.64 8.05
C ASN A 92 5.58 3.28 8.45
N TYR A 93 6.84 3.02 8.12
CA TYR A 93 7.53 1.79 8.53
C TYR A 93 7.59 1.68 10.06
N GLU A 94 7.96 2.76 10.74
CA GLU A 94 8.01 2.81 12.21
C GLU A 94 6.62 2.65 12.82
N GLY A 95 5.60 3.29 12.25
CA GLY A 95 4.20 3.15 12.66
C GLY A 95 3.69 1.71 12.53
N ILE A 96 4.05 1.00 11.46
CA ILE A 96 3.73 -0.42 11.29
C ILE A 96 4.47 -1.26 12.33
N CYS A 97 5.77 -1.05 12.52
CA CYS A 97 6.57 -1.79 13.49
C CYS A 97 6.11 -1.58 14.94
N ALA A 98 5.54 -0.43 15.27
CA ALA A 98 4.97 -0.15 16.58
C ALA A 98 3.70 -0.99 16.88
N VAL A 99 2.99 -1.44 15.84
CA VAL A 99 1.86 -2.38 15.96
C VAL A 99 2.36 -3.81 16.20
N ASP A 100 3.51 -4.17 15.63
CA ASP A 100 4.20 -5.46 15.86
C ASP A 100 5.00 -5.47 17.16
N ARG A 101 4.30 -5.57 18.30
CA ARG A 101 4.92 -5.51 19.64
C ARG A 101 5.92 -6.64 19.91
N ALA A 102 5.72 -7.82 19.32
CA ALA A 102 6.62 -8.96 19.47
C ALA A 102 7.82 -8.89 18.50
N GLY A 103 7.67 -8.17 17.38
CA GLY A 103 8.71 -8.03 16.36
C GLY A 103 8.78 -9.21 15.38
N ASP A 104 7.79 -10.10 15.42
CA ASP A 104 7.77 -11.37 14.67
C ASP A 104 7.51 -11.18 13.17
N HIS A 105 7.02 -10.00 12.77
CA HIS A 105 6.57 -9.73 11.41
C HIS A 105 7.46 -8.75 10.64
N ARG A 106 8.54 -8.25 11.25
CA ARG A 106 9.45 -7.28 10.63
C ARG A 106 10.02 -7.73 9.28
N SER A 107 10.23 -9.04 9.08
CA SER A 107 10.73 -9.60 7.83
C SER A 107 9.80 -9.37 6.62
N LYS A 108 8.49 -9.17 6.86
CA LYS A 108 7.49 -8.87 5.84
C LYS A 108 7.34 -7.40 5.53
N VAL A 109 7.92 -6.50 6.33
CA VAL A 109 7.74 -5.05 6.18
C VAL A 109 8.97 -4.48 5.45
N ARG A 110 8.73 -3.79 4.34
CA ARG A 110 9.78 -3.18 3.52
C ARG A 110 9.41 -1.75 3.14
N LEU A 111 10.40 -0.91 2.84
CA LEU A 111 10.14 0.41 2.27
C LEU A 111 9.81 0.24 0.78
N MET A 112 8.83 0.98 0.28
CA MET A 112 8.51 0.99 -1.15
C MET A 112 9.73 1.37 -2.00
N CYS A 113 10.53 2.31 -1.52
CA CYS A 113 11.73 2.77 -2.20
C CYS A 113 12.89 1.74 -2.20
N ASP A 114 12.82 0.64 -1.45
CA ASP A 114 13.80 -0.45 -1.56
C ASP A 114 13.75 -1.12 -2.94
N PHE A 115 12.65 -0.93 -3.68
CA PHE A 115 12.44 -1.47 -5.03
C PHE A 115 12.63 -0.41 -6.11
N ALA A 116 12.98 0.83 -5.75
CA ALA A 116 13.32 1.85 -6.72
C ALA A 116 14.67 1.51 -7.37
N PRO A 117 14.81 1.65 -8.70
CA PRO A 117 16.12 1.48 -9.34
C PRO A 117 17.10 2.50 -8.77
N VAL A 118 18.33 2.08 -8.50
CA VAL A 118 19.42 3.01 -8.20
C VAL A 118 19.68 3.80 -9.47
N ILE A 119 19.26 5.06 -9.49
CA ILE A 119 19.67 6.00 -10.54
C ILE A 119 21.12 6.36 -10.21
N LEU A 120 22.07 5.64 -10.82
CA LEU A 120 23.46 6.08 -10.85
C LEU A 120 23.49 7.36 -11.70
N SER A 121 23.66 8.51 -11.05
CA SER A 121 23.96 9.79 -11.68
C SER A 121 25.42 9.85 -12.14
#